data_AF-N6YXX5-F1
#
_entry.id   AF-N6YXX5-F1
#
_cell.length_a   1.000
_cell.length_b   1.000
_cell.length_c   1.000
_cell.angle_alpha   90.00
_cell.angle_beta   90.00
_cell.angle_gamma   90.00
#
_symmetry.space_group_name_H-M   'P 1'
#
loop_
_entity.id
_entity.type
_entity.pdbx_description
1 polymer ?
#
loop_
_entity_poly.entity_id
_entity_poly.type
_entity_poly.pdbx_seq_one_letter_code
_entity_poly.pdbx_strand_id
1 'polypeptide(L)'
;MMTKSLISTLLLALAAGIATHARAAGDEPTALSPQACQALHQELDAVEAHVREARARGAAQANAPAPYQTLAQALEAHLDTLQAGLPAPTPATQRAQASELVSDMRDALVLVRGATHLEARLLAVQRLEDDQRLYNRVLETLGCSASRPTAL
;
A
#
# COMPACT_ATOMS: atom_id res chain seq x y z
N MET A 1 20.87 13.08 -10.46
CA MET A 1 21.19 13.02 -9.02
C MET A 1 20.11 13.79 -8.26
N MET A 2 18.95 13.18 -7.99
CA MET A 2 17.79 13.93 -7.43
C MET A 2 16.74 13.05 -6.70
N THR A 3 17.06 11.77 -6.41
CA THR A 3 16.15 10.84 -5.71
C THR A 3 16.49 10.67 -4.22
N LYS A 4 17.74 10.97 -3.81
CA LYS A 4 18.16 10.91 -2.40
C LYS A 4 17.53 11.99 -1.51
N SER A 5 17.09 13.10 -2.11
CA SER A 5 16.57 14.24 -1.33
C SER A 5 15.13 14.02 -0.84
N LEU A 6 14.28 13.37 -1.64
CA LEU A 6 12.87 13.14 -1.31
C LEU A 6 12.69 12.11 -0.18
N ILE A 7 13.53 11.07 -0.19
CA ILE A 7 13.53 10.04 0.85
C ILE A 7 13.97 10.63 2.21
N SER A 8 14.91 11.59 2.21
CA SER A 8 15.35 12.24 3.46
C SER A 8 14.26 13.15 4.05
N THR A 9 13.48 13.85 3.22
CA THR A 9 12.35 14.67 3.72
C THR A 9 11.21 13.82 4.28
N LEU A 10 10.91 12.66 3.67
CA LEU A 10 9.94 11.70 4.21
C LEU A 10 10.40 11.12 5.55
N LEU A 11 11.69 10.79 5.69
CA LEU A 11 12.26 10.26 6.92
C LEU A 11 12.34 11.30 8.05
N LEU A 12 12.58 12.58 7.74
CA LEU A 12 12.58 13.65 8.75
C LEU A 12 11.17 14.01 9.25
N ALA A 13 10.14 13.91 8.40
CA ALA A 13 8.76 14.09 8.83
C ALA A 13 8.31 12.98 9.81
N LEU A 14 8.83 11.76 9.65
CA LEU A 14 8.59 10.67 10.60
C LEU A 14 9.17 10.96 12.00
N ALA A 15 10.32 11.61 12.13
CA ALA A 15 10.97 11.84 13.42
C ALA A 15 10.39 13.02 14.20
N ALA A 16 9.92 14.07 13.52
CA ALA A 16 9.31 15.23 14.17
C ALA A 16 7.86 14.97 14.65
N GLY A 17 7.16 14.00 14.05
CA GLY A 17 5.78 13.66 14.40
C GLY A 17 5.62 12.82 15.69
N ILE A 18 6.70 12.27 16.26
CA ILE A 18 6.61 11.35 17.41
C ILE A 18 6.63 12.10 18.75
N ALA A 19 7.20 13.32 18.80
CA ALA A 19 7.45 14.01 20.08
C ALA A 19 6.30 14.92 20.56
N THR A 20 5.32 15.26 19.72
CA THR A 20 4.31 16.31 20.04
C THR A 20 2.89 15.85 20.29
N HIS A 21 2.55 14.55 20.16
CA HIS A 21 1.15 14.08 20.29
C HIS A 21 0.81 13.38 21.60
N ALA A 22 1.60 13.57 22.66
CA ALA A 22 1.28 13.04 23.98
C ALA A 22 0.20 13.83 24.75
N ARG A 23 -0.47 14.84 24.16
CA ARG A 23 -1.40 15.68 24.96
C ARG A 23 -2.64 16.27 24.30
N ALA A 24 -3.05 15.82 23.12
CA ALA A 24 -4.24 16.39 22.47
C ALA A 24 -5.10 15.40 21.66
N ALA A 25 -5.20 14.14 22.09
CA ALA A 25 -6.21 13.22 21.56
C ALA A 25 -7.28 13.00 22.62
N GLY A 26 -8.39 13.74 22.51
CA GLY A 26 -9.63 13.40 23.19
C GLY A 26 -10.29 12.21 22.49
N ASP A 27 -10.51 11.13 23.25
CA ASP A 27 -11.61 10.16 23.22
C ASP A 27 -12.23 9.65 21.90
N GLU A 28 -11.56 9.74 20.75
CA GLU A 28 -11.91 8.93 19.57
C GLU A 28 -10.93 7.76 19.43
N PRO A 29 -11.40 6.51 19.28
CA PRO A 29 -10.49 5.41 19.01
C PRO A 29 -9.82 5.66 17.65
N THR A 30 -8.52 5.98 17.70
CA THR A 30 -7.65 6.08 16.52
C THR A 30 -7.46 4.71 15.82
N ALA A 31 -7.94 3.65 16.47
CA ALA A 31 -7.90 2.28 15.98
C ALA A 31 -9.11 1.96 15.09
N LEU A 32 -8.83 1.27 13.98
CA LEU A 32 -9.83 0.69 13.11
C LEU A 32 -10.64 -0.40 13.83
N SER A 33 -11.89 -0.59 13.41
CA SER A 33 -12.69 -1.71 13.91
C SER A 33 -12.09 -3.05 13.45
N PRO A 34 -12.26 -4.14 14.21
CA PRO A 34 -11.75 -5.46 13.80
C PRO A 34 -12.24 -5.90 12.42
N GLN A 35 -13.49 -5.58 12.08
CA GLN A 35 -14.08 -5.88 10.76
C GLN A 35 -13.41 -5.05 9.65
N ALA A 36 -13.13 -3.77 9.89
CA ALA A 36 -12.42 -2.92 8.93
C ALA A 36 -10.98 -3.39 8.73
N CYS A 37 -10.28 -3.76 9.81
CA CYS A 37 -8.94 -4.36 9.71
C CYS A 37 -8.95 -5.67 8.92
N GLN A 38 -9.94 -6.55 9.16
CA GLN A 38 -10.05 -7.81 8.44
C GLN A 38 -10.30 -7.59 6.94
N ALA A 39 -11.20 -6.68 6.58
CA ALA A 39 -11.47 -6.34 5.19
C ALA A 39 -10.23 -5.75 4.50
N LEU A 40 -9.54 -4.80 5.14
CA LEU A 40 -8.32 -4.20 4.60
C LEU A 40 -7.21 -5.23 4.41
N HIS A 41 -7.02 -6.16 5.36
CA HIS A 41 -6.04 -7.23 5.20
C HIS A 41 -6.38 -8.17 4.04
N GLN A 42 -7.65 -8.54 3.86
CA GLN A 42 -8.07 -9.40 2.74
C GLN A 42 -7.78 -8.78 1.38
N GLU A 43 -8.08 -7.49 1.21
CA GLU A 43 -7.78 -6.78 -0.03
C GLU A 43 -6.27 -6.65 -0.24
N LEU A 44 -5.51 -6.42 0.84
CA LEU A 44 -4.06 -6.33 0.76
C LEU A 44 -3.41 -7.70 0.43
N ASP A 45 -3.92 -8.80 0.98
CA ASP A 45 -3.48 -10.16 0.65
C ASP A 45 -3.74 -10.48 -0.82
N ALA A 46 -4.88 -10.03 -1.36
CA ALA A 46 -5.21 -10.16 -2.78
C ALA A 46 -4.22 -9.37 -3.66
N VAL A 47 -3.88 -8.14 -3.26
CA VAL A 47 -2.83 -7.34 -3.93
C VAL A 47 -1.49 -8.09 -3.92
N GLU A 48 -1.09 -8.65 -2.76
CA GLU A 48 0.17 -9.39 -2.62
C GLU A 48 0.21 -10.62 -3.53
N ALA A 49 -0.91 -11.35 -3.62
CA ALA A 49 -1.02 -12.56 -4.43
C ALA A 49 -0.84 -12.22 -5.92
N HIS A 50 -1.53 -11.19 -6.41
CA HIS A 50 -1.42 -10.77 -7.81
C HIS A 50 -0.01 -10.30 -8.18
N VAL A 51 0.64 -9.53 -7.30
CA VAL A 51 2.01 -9.05 -7.51
C VAL A 51 3.00 -10.22 -7.55
N ARG A 52 2.90 -11.18 -6.62
CA ARG A 52 3.73 -12.40 -6.62
C ARG A 52 3.52 -13.24 -7.88
N GLU A 53 2.28 -13.43 -8.29
CA GLU A 53 1.94 -14.18 -9.50
C GLU A 53 2.50 -13.52 -10.76
N ALA A 54 2.39 -12.19 -10.87
CA ALA A 54 2.95 -11.44 -11.99
C ALA A 54 4.48 -11.57 -12.07
N ARG A 55 5.18 -11.63 -10.94
CA ARG A 55 6.63 -11.89 -10.92
C ARG A 55 7.00 -13.30 -11.34
N ALA A 56 6.28 -14.30 -10.82
CA ALA A 56 6.51 -15.69 -11.20
C ALA A 56 6.30 -15.88 -12.71
N ARG A 57 5.23 -15.27 -13.27
CA ARG A 57 4.97 -15.27 -14.72
C ARG A 57 6.01 -14.48 -15.51
N GLY A 58 6.42 -13.30 -15.03
CA GLY A 58 7.45 -12.49 -15.68
C GLY A 58 8.81 -13.19 -15.76
N ALA A 59 9.20 -13.91 -14.71
CA ALA A 59 10.41 -14.74 -14.70
C ALA A 59 10.33 -15.90 -15.71
N ALA A 60 9.14 -16.48 -15.90
CA ALA A 60 8.92 -17.57 -16.84
C ALA A 60 8.71 -17.11 -18.29
N GLN A 61 8.23 -15.89 -18.52
CA GLN A 61 7.75 -15.39 -19.82
C GLN A 61 8.17 -13.94 -20.07
N ALA A 62 9.49 -13.68 -20.04
CA ALA A 62 10.09 -12.34 -20.15
C ALA A 62 9.56 -11.47 -21.32
N ASN A 63 8.99 -12.07 -22.37
CA ASN A 63 8.52 -11.34 -23.56
C ASN A 63 7.00 -11.21 -23.68
N ALA A 64 6.20 -11.66 -22.70
CA ALA A 64 4.74 -11.60 -22.79
C ALA A 64 4.18 -10.27 -22.23
N PRO A 65 3.39 -9.50 -23.01
CA PRO A 65 2.68 -8.31 -22.52
C PRO A 65 1.46 -8.64 -21.65
N ALA A 66 0.83 -9.79 -21.91
CA ALA A 66 -0.40 -10.24 -21.26
C ALA A 66 -0.35 -10.27 -19.70
N PRO A 67 0.69 -10.81 -19.03
CA PRO A 67 0.67 -10.96 -17.57
C PRO A 67 0.56 -9.64 -16.81
N TYR A 68 1.15 -8.56 -17.33
CA TYR A 68 1.13 -7.25 -16.66
C TYR A 68 -0.16 -6.46 -16.90
N GLN A 69 -0.83 -6.68 -18.04
CA GLN A 69 -2.16 -6.12 -18.27
C GLN A 69 -3.20 -6.79 -17.37
N THR A 70 -3.15 -8.12 -17.25
CA THR A 70 -4.01 -8.87 -16.32
C THR A 70 -3.76 -8.45 -14.87
N LEU A 71 -2.50 -8.25 -14.48
CA LEU A 71 -2.14 -7.69 -13.16
C LEU A 71 -2.83 -6.35 -12.92
N ALA A 72 -2.71 -5.41 -13.87
CA ALA A 72 -3.26 -4.07 -13.69
C ALA A 72 -4.79 -4.07 -13.55
N GLN A 73 -5.49 -4.85 -14.39
CA GLN A 73 -6.95 -4.97 -14.32
C GLN A 73 -7.42 -5.59 -13.00
N ALA A 74 -6.73 -6.63 -12.52
CA ALA A 74 -7.10 -7.27 -11.26
C ALA A 74 -6.85 -6.34 -10.06
N LEU A 75 -5.74 -5.61 -10.05
CA LEU A 75 -5.37 -4.73 -8.94
C LEU A 75 -6.23 -3.47 -8.83
N GLU A 76 -6.78 -2.94 -9.94
CA GLU A 76 -7.63 -1.74 -9.91
C GLU A 76 -8.80 -1.87 -8.93
N ALA A 77 -9.54 -2.98 -9.00
CA ALA A 77 -10.69 -3.21 -8.12
C ALA A 77 -10.27 -3.29 -6.64
N HIS A 78 -9.16 -3.97 -6.35
CA HIS A 78 -8.66 -4.11 -4.98
C HIS A 78 -8.16 -2.79 -4.39
N LEU A 79 -7.51 -1.94 -5.19
CA LEU A 79 -7.09 -0.60 -4.76
C LEU A 79 -8.27 0.36 -4.56
N ASP A 80 -9.38 0.16 -5.28
CA ASP A 80 -10.63 0.88 -5.02
C ASP A 80 -11.29 0.45 -3.71
N THR A 81 -11.35 -0.86 -3.45
CA THR A 81 -11.87 -1.37 -2.17
C THR A 81 -11.01 -0.93 -0.99
N LEU A 82 -9.67 -0.94 -1.12
CA LEU A 82 -8.75 -0.43 -0.10
C LEU A 82 -9.02 1.05 0.22
N GLN A 83 -9.15 1.90 -0.81
CA GLN A 83 -9.43 3.32 -0.62
C GLN A 83 -10.78 3.56 0.06
N ALA A 84 -11.80 2.76 -0.28
CA ALA A 84 -13.13 2.83 0.31
C ALA A 84 -13.16 2.33 1.77
N GLY A 85 -12.32 1.36 2.12
CA GLY A 85 -12.20 0.81 3.47
C GLY A 85 -11.47 1.72 4.47
N LEU A 86 -10.86 2.83 4.01
CA LEU A 86 -10.19 3.78 4.88
C LEU A 86 -11.19 4.60 5.72
N PRO A 87 -10.94 4.82 7.02
CA PRO A 87 -11.90 5.40 7.97
C PRO A 87 -12.19 6.88 7.70
N ALA A 88 -13.43 7.34 7.88
CA ALA A 88 -13.87 8.71 7.60
C ALA A 88 -12.96 9.80 8.24
N PRO A 89 -12.85 10.99 7.62
CA PRO A 89 -11.76 11.93 7.87
C PRO A 89 -11.85 12.58 9.26
N THR A 90 -11.00 12.14 10.17
CA THR A 90 -10.45 12.96 11.25
C THR A 90 -9.05 13.45 10.82
N PRO A 91 -8.48 14.51 11.44
CA PRO A 91 -7.22 15.12 10.99
C PRO A 91 -5.96 14.26 11.26
N ALA A 92 -6.08 12.93 11.19
CA ALA A 92 -5.01 12.00 11.50
C ALA A 92 -4.02 11.87 10.33
N THR A 93 -2.77 12.21 10.60
CA THR A 93 -1.61 12.02 9.71
C THR A 93 -1.54 10.61 9.11
N GLN A 94 -2.05 9.60 9.83
CA GLN A 94 -2.05 8.20 9.40
C GLN A 94 -2.99 7.92 8.21
N ARG A 95 -4.16 8.56 8.13
CA ARG A 95 -5.06 8.40 6.96
C ARG A 95 -4.46 9.03 5.71
N ALA A 96 -3.84 10.20 5.85
CA ALA A 96 -3.18 10.87 4.74
C ALA A 96 -2.06 10.00 4.17
N GLN A 97 -1.23 9.42 5.05
CA GLN A 97 -0.19 8.46 4.66
C GLN A 97 -0.77 7.22 3.97
N ALA A 98 -1.84 6.61 4.51
CA ALA A 98 -2.47 5.45 3.89
C ALA A 98 -3.08 5.77 2.50
N SER A 99 -3.74 6.92 2.36
CA SER A 99 -4.34 7.35 1.10
C SER A 99 -3.27 7.70 0.06
N GLU A 100 -2.18 8.33 0.48
CA GLU A 100 -1.02 8.63 -0.37
C GLU A 100 -0.40 7.33 -0.89
N LEU A 101 -0.20 6.33 -0.03
CA LEU A 101 0.32 5.01 -0.44
C LEU A 101 -0.61 4.28 -1.42
N VAL A 102 -1.92 4.34 -1.22
CA VAL A 102 -2.88 3.76 -2.19
C VAL A 102 -2.83 4.53 -3.53
N SER A 103 -2.66 5.85 -3.49
CA SER A 103 -2.45 6.65 -4.69
C SER A 103 -1.15 6.30 -5.40
N ASP A 104 -0.04 6.14 -4.68
CA ASP A 104 1.25 5.71 -5.22
C ASP A 104 1.15 4.34 -5.90
N MET A 105 0.42 3.40 -5.28
CA MET A 105 0.15 2.10 -5.90
C MET A 105 -0.65 2.25 -7.20
N ARG A 106 -1.65 3.14 -7.26
CA ARG A 106 -2.41 3.41 -8.49
C ARG A 106 -1.53 4.02 -9.58
N ASP A 107 -0.62 4.93 -9.22
CA ASP A 107 0.33 5.51 -10.16
C ASP A 107 1.30 4.44 -10.68
N ALA A 108 1.77 3.55 -9.82
CA ALA A 108 2.57 2.41 -10.24
C ALA A 108 1.79 1.49 -11.21
N LEU A 109 0.47 1.29 -11.02
CA LEU A 109 -0.37 0.56 -11.99
C LEU A 109 -0.48 1.26 -13.35
N VAL A 110 -0.56 2.59 -13.38
CA VAL A 110 -0.51 3.34 -14.64
C VAL A 110 0.81 3.08 -15.36
N LEU A 111 1.93 3.06 -14.62
CA LEU A 111 3.25 2.74 -15.19
C LEU A 111 3.33 1.30 -15.71
N VAL A 112 2.75 0.32 -15.00
CA VAL A 112 2.68 -1.07 -15.47
C VAL A 112 1.96 -1.17 -16.81
N ARG A 113 0.84 -0.44 -16.99
CA ARG A 113 0.06 -0.42 -18.24
C ARG A 113 0.77 0.30 -19.38
N GLY A 114 1.40 1.44 -19.09
CA GLY A 114 2.02 2.29 -20.09
C GLY A 114 3.45 1.89 -20.50
N ALA A 115 4.14 1.09 -19.67
CA ALA A 115 5.52 0.70 -19.95
C ALA A 115 5.62 -0.21 -21.18
N THR A 116 6.53 0.12 -22.09
CA THR A 116 6.85 -0.65 -23.29
C THR A 116 7.91 -1.73 -23.04
N HIS A 117 8.82 -1.47 -22.10
CA HIS A 117 9.94 -2.35 -21.76
C HIS A 117 9.64 -3.22 -20.54
N LEU A 118 10.12 -4.46 -20.55
CA LEU A 118 9.94 -5.42 -19.46
C LEU A 118 10.53 -4.90 -18.14
N GLU A 119 11.73 -4.33 -18.20
CA GLU A 119 12.45 -3.83 -17.02
C GLU A 119 11.67 -2.72 -16.32
N ALA A 120 11.04 -1.83 -17.10
CA ALA A 120 10.19 -0.77 -16.57
C ALA A 120 8.93 -1.33 -15.89
N ARG A 121 8.32 -2.38 -16.46
CA ARG A 121 7.18 -3.08 -15.83
C ARG A 121 7.60 -3.76 -14.53
N LEU A 122 8.73 -4.46 -14.53
CA LEU A 122 9.26 -5.12 -13.33
C LEU A 122 9.60 -4.11 -12.23
N LEU A 123 10.16 -2.96 -12.59
CA LEU A 123 10.42 -1.88 -11.64
C LEU A 123 9.11 -1.30 -11.05
N ALA A 124 8.09 -1.10 -11.87
CA ALA A 124 6.77 -0.65 -11.39
C ALA A 124 6.12 -1.69 -10.46
N VAL A 125 6.27 -2.98 -10.77
CA VAL A 125 5.82 -4.07 -9.89
C VAL A 125 6.61 -4.12 -8.58
N GLN A 126 7.92 -3.86 -8.60
CA GLN A 126 8.71 -3.72 -7.36
C GLN A 126 8.22 -2.55 -6.51
N ARG A 127 7.86 -1.42 -7.12
CA ARG A 127 7.31 -0.27 -6.39
C ARG A 127 5.99 -0.62 -5.70
N LEU A 128 5.09 -1.34 -6.37
CA LEU A 128 3.85 -1.84 -5.76
C LEU A 128 4.12 -2.66 -4.47
N GLU A 129 5.12 -3.55 -4.47
CA GLU A 129 5.48 -4.32 -3.28
C GLU A 129 6.06 -3.47 -2.14
N ASP A 130 6.83 -2.43 -2.49
CA ASP A 130 7.41 -1.53 -1.50
C ASP A 130 6.32 -0.70 -0.82
N ASP A 131 5.41 -0.14 -1.63
CA ASP A 131 4.27 0.65 -1.14
C ASP A 131 3.33 -0.22 -0.31
N GLN A 132 3.07 -1.48 -0.71
CA GLN A 132 2.30 -2.43 0.07
C GLN A 132 2.93 -2.73 1.44
N ARG A 133 4.25 -2.87 1.51
CA ARG A 133 4.97 -3.06 2.79
C ARG A 133 4.94 -1.82 3.67
N LEU A 134 4.92 -0.63 3.09
CA LEU A 134 4.71 0.62 3.83
C LEU A 134 3.27 0.70 4.35
N TYR A 135 2.29 0.31 3.53
CA TYR A 135 0.89 0.32 3.91
C TYR A 135 0.62 -0.62 5.10
N ASN A 136 1.20 -1.82 5.11
CA ASN A 136 1.15 -2.73 6.27
C ASN A 136 1.65 -2.08 7.56
N ARG A 137 2.74 -1.31 7.50
CA ARG A 137 3.25 -0.57 8.67
C ARG A 137 2.30 0.53 9.12
N VAL A 138 1.65 1.22 8.18
CA VAL A 138 0.62 2.21 8.53
C VAL A 138 -0.60 1.53 9.17
N LEU A 139 -1.01 0.35 8.70
CA LEU A 139 -2.08 -0.44 9.31
C LEU A 139 -1.78 -0.82 10.76
N GLU A 140 -0.55 -1.17 11.10
CA GLU A 140 -0.14 -1.40 12.49
C GLU A 140 -0.40 -0.16 13.38
N THR A 141 -0.11 1.04 12.86
CA THR A 141 -0.36 2.30 13.59
C THR A 141 -1.84 2.65 13.73
N LEU A 142 -2.68 2.11 12.84
CA LEU A 142 -4.15 2.22 12.87
C LEU A 142 -4.79 1.13 13.74
N GLY A 143 -4.02 0.40 14.55
CA GLY A 143 -4.53 -0.66 15.42
C GLY A 143 -4.90 -1.95 14.69
N CYS A 144 -4.58 -2.08 13.40
CA CYS A 144 -4.68 -3.31 12.63
C CYS A 144 -3.41 -4.16 12.73
N SER A 145 -2.70 -4.11 13.87
CA SER A 145 -1.63 -5.09 14.13
C SER A 145 -2.20 -6.47 13.87
N ALA A 146 -1.50 -7.31 13.10
CA ALA A 146 -1.94 -8.65 12.76
C ALA A 146 -2.17 -9.49 14.03
N SER A 147 -3.32 -9.32 14.67
CA SER A 147 -3.97 -10.36 15.44
C SER A 147 -4.41 -11.36 14.39
N ARG A 148 -3.42 -12.11 13.87
CA ARG A 148 -3.65 -13.40 13.23
C ARG A 148 -4.64 -14.07 14.18
N PRO A 149 -5.87 -14.38 13.76
CA PRO A 149 -6.75 -15.11 14.64
C PRO A 149 -6.00 -16.41 14.94
N THR A 150 -5.51 -16.55 16.16
CA THR A 150 -5.15 -17.84 16.70
C THR A 150 -6.44 -18.62 16.66
N ALA A 151 -6.60 -19.41 15.61
CA ALA A 151 -7.60 -20.46 15.54
C ALA A 151 -7.39 -21.32 16.79
N LEU A 152 -8.32 -21.19 17.73
CA LEU A 152 -8.58 -22.18 18.77
C LEU A 152 -9.52 -23.24 18.18
#